data_AF-A0A7W2R3Z8-F1
#
_entry.id   AF-A0A7W2R3Z8-F1
#
_cell.length_a   1.000
_cell.length_b   1.000
_cell.length_c   1.000
_cell.angle_alpha   90.00
_cell.angle_beta   90.00
_cell.angle_gamma   90.00
#
_symmetry.space_group_name_H-M   'P 1'
#
loop_
_entity.id
_entity.type
_entity.pdbx_description
1 polymer ?
#
loop_
_entity_poly.entity_id
_entity_poly.type
_entity_poly.pdbx_seq_one_letter_code
_entity_poly.pdbx_strand_id
1 'polypeptide(L)'
;MKRYIQTIALIAIFVGYTWEGVAQSPCFPGEPLTGTFADPATSSSPNADRVFWLTWGSNYNESISRHPYGKPNVQLRVGSKSYGSIDLGGGRYMCVEAEITRLDVSGSLTSRKKIVSYIPGTYQGSSEKGDFLDILYNRGGYGGTNGSPNNKMASGIINDYDQGRKVNIVVRVKATTDGEPVRLRGMVLADAEDLSSNEYIISSGDGDWTVAGVHKDIGKGSYNMRKENNQSGTKSILFEKGNDGKTGAVAFLKYNNSAYDTKANGYAVEFSAEFEGGGKTAIAFGLLTSGYDFGDAPESYGKPIHLIDDITFGNDGVQENGPAVNINTSSYTPGLLISGTRRYLGSTPPDADHINNFSDDALGDDISGPAGLNEEDAWPIEYRRFADQDFYKPGDKITATIPYKQATAGDKISGWIDFDLNGTFDESERVTKTIATNGDGNVVLEWTVPATRTPYSTYVRLRYFGSVEDATRTTGTALTGEVEDHRIYILSPGVANPNLMNKSK
;
A
#
# COMPACT_ATOMS: atom_id res chain seq x y z
N MET A 1 -40.56 -39.47 -51.31
CA MET A 1 -39.35 -40.00 -51.97
C MET A 1 -38.15 -39.62 -51.09
N LYS A 2 -37.56 -40.59 -50.37
CA LYS A 2 -36.21 -40.57 -49.72
C LYS A 2 -35.99 -39.47 -48.62
N ARG A 3 -35.42 -39.69 -47.43
CA ARG A 3 -34.63 -40.77 -46.81
C ARG A 3 -34.61 -40.54 -45.28
N TYR A 4 -34.58 -41.63 -44.50
CA TYR A 4 -34.15 -41.65 -43.10
C TYR A 4 -32.67 -41.29 -42.96
N ILE A 5 -32.25 -40.72 -41.82
CA ILE A 5 -31.05 -41.10 -41.05
C ILE A 5 -31.23 -40.58 -39.61
N GLN A 6 -31.02 -41.49 -38.66
CA GLN A 6 -31.06 -41.29 -37.21
C GLN A 6 -29.88 -40.41 -36.75
N THR A 7 -30.13 -39.48 -35.82
CA THR A 7 -29.06 -38.75 -35.12
C THR A 7 -28.95 -39.31 -33.70
N ILE A 8 -27.79 -39.91 -33.41
CA ILE A 8 -27.36 -40.39 -32.10
C ILE A 8 -27.19 -39.18 -31.17
N ALA A 9 -27.86 -39.20 -30.02
CA ALA A 9 -27.66 -38.20 -28.96
C ALA A 9 -26.34 -38.49 -28.24
N LEU A 10 -25.30 -37.70 -28.53
CA LEU A 10 -24.09 -37.65 -27.71
C LEU A 10 -24.37 -36.73 -26.51
N ILE A 11 -24.51 -37.31 -25.32
CA ILE A 11 -24.52 -36.55 -24.06
C ILE A 11 -23.07 -36.14 -23.79
N ALA A 12 -22.73 -34.89 -24.11
CA ALA A 12 -21.48 -34.28 -23.69
C ALA A 12 -21.62 -33.85 -22.22
N ILE A 13 -21.07 -34.65 -21.31
CA ILE A 13 -20.83 -34.24 -19.93
C ILE A 13 -19.71 -33.20 -19.98
N PHE A 14 -20.07 -31.91 -19.93
CA PHE A 14 -19.13 -30.84 -19.62
C PHE A 14 -18.77 -30.94 -18.14
N VAL A 15 -17.70 -31.68 -17.82
CA VAL A 15 -16.97 -31.48 -16.57
C VAL A 15 -16.26 -30.14 -16.72
N GLY A 16 -16.91 -29.06 -16.29
CA GLY A 16 -16.30 -27.76 -16.15
C GLY A 16 -15.26 -27.81 -15.03
N TYR A 17 -14.02 -28.15 -15.37
CA TYR A 17 -12.89 -27.74 -14.55
C TYR A 17 -12.72 -26.24 -14.73
N THR A 18 -13.19 -25.45 -13.76
CA THR A 18 -12.79 -24.05 -13.64
C THR A 18 -11.31 -24.05 -13.25
N TRP A 19 -10.43 -23.89 -14.24
CA TRP A 19 -9.08 -23.42 -13.95
C TRP A 19 -9.23 -21.98 -13.47
N GLU A 20 -9.05 -21.74 -12.17
CA GLU A 20 -8.67 -20.42 -11.69
C GLU A 20 -7.42 -20.05 -12.49
N GLY A 21 -7.56 -19.08 -13.41
CA GLY A 21 -6.51 -18.71 -14.35
C GLY A 21 -5.27 -18.32 -13.57
N VAL A 22 -4.22 -19.14 -13.66
CA VAL A 22 -3.00 -18.92 -12.89
C VAL A 22 -2.20 -17.82 -13.59
N ALA A 23 -2.52 -16.58 -13.23
CA ALA A 23 -1.90 -15.41 -13.79
C ALA A 23 -0.44 -15.32 -13.32
N GLN A 24 0.47 -15.14 -14.27
CA GLN A 24 1.83 -14.67 -14.01
C GLN A 24 1.76 -13.38 -13.18
N SER A 25 2.78 -13.06 -12.38
CA SER A 25 2.92 -11.72 -11.82
C SER A 25 2.97 -10.71 -12.97
N PRO A 26 2.00 -9.78 -13.10
CA PRO A 26 2.04 -8.76 -14.15
C PRO A 26 3.28 -7.85 -14.02
N CYS A 27 3.76 -7.67 -12.79
CA CYS A 27 4.93 -6.86 -12.49
C CYS A 27 6.27 -7.52 -12.81
N PHE A 28 6.38 -8.83 -12.62
CA PHE A 28 7.66 -9.54 -12.71
C PHE A 28 7.53 -10.77 -13.62
N PRO A 29 7.54 -10.57 -14.95
CA PRO A 29 7.49 -11.68 -15.90
C PRO A 29 8.64 -12.66 -15.68
N GLY A 30 8.32 -13.94 -15.47
CA GLY A 30 9.30 -15.01 -15.25
C GLY A 30 9.70 -15.23 -13.78
N GLU A 31 9.28 -14.36 -12.87
CA GLU A 31 9.46 -14.54 -11.43
C GLU A 31 8.22 -15.16 -10.78
N PRO A 32 8.37 -15.90 -9.67
CA PRO A 32 7.23 -16.49 -8.99
C PRO A 32 6.38 -15.40 -8.32
N LEU A 33 5.06 -15.42 -8.53
CA LEU A 33 4.16 -14.64 -7.68
C LEU A 33 4.15 -15.29 -6.29
N THR A 34 4.64 -14.57 -5.30
CA THR A 34 4.74 -15.07 -3.93
C THR A 34 4.30 -14.02 -2.94
N GLY A 35 3.30 -13.20 -3.25
CA GLY A 35 2.65 -12.33 -2.29
C GLY A 35 1.16 -12.31 -2.54
N THR A 36 0.36 -12.19 -1.48
CA THR A 36 -1.10 -12.19 -1.61
C THR A 36 -1.77 -11.57 -0.38
N PHE A 37 -2.99 -11.08 -0.56
CA PHE A 37 -3.91 -10.81 0.54
C PHE A 37 -4.52 -12.10 1.08
N ALA A 38 -4.97 -12.07 2.34
CA ALA A 38 -5.89 -13.07 2.84
C ALA A 38 -7.22 -12.99 2.07
N ASP A 39 -8.03 -14.04 2.13
CA ASP A 39 -9.38 -14.04 1.54
C ASP A 39 -10.37 -13.43 2.55
N PRO A 40 -10.95 -12.25 2.29
CA PRO A 40 -11.89 -11.61 3.23
C PRO A 40 -13.13 -12.47 3.51
N ALA A 41 -13.48 -13.43 2.64
CA ALA A 41 -14.62 -14.31 2.86
C ALA A 41 -14.35 -15.41 3.90
N THR A 42 -13.09 -15.79 4.12
CA THR A 42 -12.70 -16.88 5.02
C THR A 42 -11.79 -16.42 6.18
N SER A 43 -11.20 -15.24 6.05
CA SER A 43 -10.41 -14.55 7.07
C SER A 43 -11.29 -13.93 8.14
N SER A 44 -10.88 -14.00 9.41
CA SER A 44 -11.58 -13.31 10.51
C SER A 44 -11.02 -11.94 10.85
N SER A 45 -9.89 -11.54 10.24
CA SER A 45 -9.32 -10.20 10.42
C SER A 45 -10.13 -9.13 9.66
N PRO A 46 -10.42 -7.98 10.29
CA PRO A 46 -10.99 -6.81 9.61
C PRO A 46 -10.00 -6.14 8.64
N ASN A 47 -8.73 -6.58 8.60
CA ASN A 47 -7.68 -6.04 7.73
C ASN A 47 -7.25 -7.05 6.65
N ALA A 48 -8.08 -8.06 6.34
CA ALA A 48 -7.74 -9.14 5.40
C ALA A 48 -7.33 -8.63 4.00
N ASP A 49 -7.93 -7.52 3.58
CA ASP A 49 -7.75 -6.78 2.33
C ASP A 49 -6.77 -5.61 2.43
N ARG A 50 -6.25 -5.32 3.63
CA ARG A 50 -5.30 -4.21 3.89
C ARG A 50 -3.87 -4.67 4.20
N VAL A 51 -3.70 -5.97 4.45
CA VAL A 51 -2.40 -6.58 4.70
C VAL A 51 -2.02 -7.49 3.54
N PHE A 52 -1.02 -7.08 2.77
CA PHE A 52 -0.44 -7.90 1.72
C PHE A 52 0.67 -8.77 2.31
N TRP A 53 0.44 -10.07 2.43
CA TRP A 53 1.40 -11.01 3.01
C TRP A 53 2.48 -11.37 2.01
N LEU A 54 3.74 -11.34 2.46
CA LEU A 54 4.86 -11.94 1.74
C LEU A 54 4.79 -13.45 1.94
N THR A 55 4.93 -14.21 0.87
CA THR A 55 4.99 -15.68 0.88
C THR A 55 6.26 -16.17 0.21
N TRP A 56 6.60 -17.43 0.42
CA TRP A 56 7.97 -17.90 0.15
C TRP A 56 8.01 -19.27 -0.51
N GLY A 57 9.16 -19.57 -1.11
CA GLY A 57 9.56 -20.94 -1.46
C GLY A 57 9.09 -21.47 -2.82
N SER A 58 8.15 -20.82 -3.50
CA SER A 58 7.77 -21.23 -4.86
C SER A 58 8.79 -20.77 -5.90
N ASN A 59 9.03 -21.60 -6.91
CA ASN A 59 9.59 -21.14 -8.18
C ASN A 59 8.47 -20.79 -9.18
N TYR A 60 8.83 -20.19 -10.31
CA TYR A 60 7.88 -19.72 -11.32
C TYR A 60 6.87 -20.80 -11.77
N ASN A 61 7.36 -22.00 -12.12
CA ASN A 61 6.47 -23.09 -12.59
C ASN A 61 5.50 -23.55 -11.49
N GLU A 62 5.95 -23.53 -10.23
CA GLU A 62 5.13 -23.88 -9.08
C GLU A 62 4.11 -22.79 -8.75
N SER A 63 4.47 -21.50 -8.85
CA SER A 63 3.55 -20.39 -8.60
C SER A 63 2.43 -20.31 -9.63
N ILE A 64 2.66 -20.74 -10.87
CA ILE A 64 1.60 -20.81 -11.89
C ILE A 64 0.85 -22.16 -11.93
N SER A 65 1.05 -23.03 -10.94
CA SER A 65 0.36 -24.33 -10.92
C SER A 65 -0.07 -24.76 -9.52
N ARG A 66 0.84 -25.37 -8.75
CA ARG A 66 0.52 -26.10 -7.51
C ARG A 66 0.66 -25.26 -6.25
N HIS A 67 1.49 -24.21 -6.29
CA HIS A 67 1.86 -23.40 -5.13
C HIS A 67 1.77 -21.89 -5.43
N PRO A 68 0.59 -21.39 -5.81
CA PRO A 68 0.39 -19.98 -6.20
C PRO A 68 0.59 -18.97 -5.07
N TYR A 69 0.60 -19.42 -3.82
CA TYR A 69 0.78 -18.57 -2.63
C TYR A 69 2.00 -19.00 -1.82
N GLY A 70 3.05 -19.45 -2.52
CA GLY A 70 4.24 -19.99 -1.91
C GLY A 70 4.16 -21.50 -1.65
N LYS A 71 5.33 -22.10 -1.43
CA LYS A 71 5.53 -23.54 -1.22
C LYS A 71 6.17 -23.75 0.14
N PRO A 72 5.56 -24.51 1.06
CA PRO A 72 6.13 -24.77 2.38
C PRO A 72 7.34 -25.72 2.32
N ASN A 73 8.10 -25.77 3.41
CA ASN A 73 9.27 -26.64 3.60
C ASN A 73 10.42 -26.39 2.62
N VAL A 74 10.49 -25.19 2.04
CA VAL A 74 11.59 -24.77 1.17
C VAL A 74 12.59 -23.98 1.99
N GLN A 75 13.87 -24.36 1.93
CA GLN A 75 14.93 -23.69 2.66
C GLN A 75 15.12 -22.25 2.17
N LEU A 76 15.03 -21.30 3.09
CA LEU A 76 15.28 -19.89 2.86
C LEU A 76 16.73 -19.54 3.19
N ARG A 77 17.28 -18.56 2.47
CA ARG A 77 18.67 -18.11 2.53
C ARG A 77 18.74 -16.61 2.24
N VAL A 78 19.90 -16.00 2.47
CA VAL A 78 20.19 -14.68 1.88
C VAL A 78 20.01 -14.75 0.37
N GLY A 79 19.29 -13.79 -0.20
CA GLY A 79 18.88 -13.75 -1.61
C GLY A 79 17.57 -14.47 -1.94
N SER A 80 16.93 -15.14 -0.97
CA SER A 80 15.55 -15.62 -1.17
C SER A 80 14.61 -14.41 -1.30
N LYS A 81 13.75 -14.44 -2.32
CA LYS A 81 12.88 -13.32 -2.67
C LYS A 81 11.41 -13.65 -2.53
N SER A 82 10.63 -12.59 -2.34
CA SER A 82 9.18 -12.60 -2.50
C SER A 82 8.74 -11.51 -3.46
N TYR A 83 7.90 -11.84 -4.44
CA TYR A 83 7.36 -10.89 -5.42
C TYR A 83 5.86 -10.74 -5.26
N GLY A 84 5.37 -9.51 -5.38
CA GLY A 84 3.96 -9.18 -5.28
C GLY A 84 3.49 -8.25 -6.39
N SER A 85 2.26 -8.45 -6.83
CA SER A 85 1.53 -7.52 -7.70
C SER A 85 0.23 -7.17 -7.01
N ILE A 86 0.20 -5.99 -6.40
CA ILE A 86 -1.00 -5.47 -5.75
C ILE A 86 -1.77 -4.70 -6.80
N ASP A 87 -2.95 -5.22 -7.14
CA ASP A 87 -3.84 -4.60 -8.10
C ASP A 87 -4.27 -3.24 -7.59
N LEU A 88 -3.92 -2.19 -8.33
CA LEU A 88 -4.42 -0.85 -8.06
C LEU A 88 -5.71 -0.60 -8.85
N GLY A 89 -6.11 -1.52 -9.72
CA GLY A 89 -7.21 -1.42 -10.68
C GLY A 89 -6.69 -1.27 -12.11
N GLY A 90 -7.57 -1.45 -13.12
CA GLY A 90 -7.32 -0.91 -14.47
C GLY A 90 -6.14 -1.50 -15.23
N GLY A 91 -5.59 -2.61 -14.75
CA GLY A 91 -4.34 -3.18 -15.25
C GLY A 91 -3.07 -2.51 -14.69
N ARG A 92 -3.20 -1.60 -13.72
CA ARG A 92 -2.10 -0.98 -12.98
C ARG A 92 -1.82 -1.78 -11.71
N TYR A 93 -0.54 -1.88 -11.35
CA TYR A 93 -0.10 -2.64 -10.19
C TYR A 93 0.96 -1.89 -9.40
N MET A 94 0.90 -2.00 -8.07
CA MET A 94 2.07 -1.78 -7.22
C MET A 94 2.89 -3.07 -7.21
N CYS A 95 4.09 -2.98 -7.76
CA CYS A 95 5.04 -4.05 -7.95
C CYS A 95 6.01 -4.10 -6.77
N VAL A 96 5.89 -5.14 -5.95
CA VAL A 96 6.66 -5.32 -4.71
C VAL A 96 7.75 -6.37 -4.92
N GLU A 97 8.97 -6.04 -4.55
CA GLU A 97 10.09 -7.00 -4.43
C GLU A 97 10.63 -6.95 -3.00
N ALA A 98 10.61 -8.08 -2.32
CA ALA A 98 11.22 -8.29 -1.00
C ALA A 98 12.37 -9.31 -1.12
N GLU A 99 13.48 -9.06 -0.45
CA GLU A 99 14.65 -9.94 -0.44
C GLU A 99 15.18 -10.12 0.97
N ILE A 100 15.45 -11.36 1.38
CA ILE A 100 16.20 -11.64 2.61
C ILE A 100 17.65 -11.23 2.40
N THR A 101 18.08 -10.14 3.03
CA THR A 101 19.44 -9.60 2.90
C THR A 101 20.37 -10.07 4.01
N ARG A 102 19.80 -10.49 5.15
CA ARG A 102 20.54 -11.10 6.26
C ARG A 102 19.77 -12.26 6.85
N LEU A 103 20.48 -13.34 7.16
CA LEU A 103 19.93 -14.49 7.87
C LEU A 103 21.02 -15.12 8.73
N ASP A 104 21.10 -14.67 9.98
CA ASP A 104 22.06 -15.16 10.96
C ASP A 104 21.38 -16.13 11.91
N VAL A 105 22.04 -17.27 12.17
CA VAL A 105 21.55 -18.27 13.12
C VAL A 105 22.66 -18.60 14.11
N SER A 106 22.39 -18.37 15.40
CA SER A 106 23.35 -18.61 16.50
C SER A 106 22.87 -19.72 17.45
N GLY A 107 23.69 -20.18 18.39
CA GLY A 107 23.39 -21.34 19.25
C GLY A 107 23.96 -22.70 18.74
N SER A 108 23.67 -23.79 19.47
CA SER A 108 24.31 -25.11 19.31
C SER A 108 24.14 -25.75 17.91
N LEU A 109 25.20 -26.40 17.41
CA LEU A 109 25.39 -26.79 15.99
C LEU A 109 25.03 -28.26 15.67
N THR A 110 24.41 -29.01 16.58
CA THR A 110 24.25 -30.47 16.41
C THR A 110 23.12 -30.90 15.46
N SER A 111 22.34 -29.99 14.88
CA SER A 111 21.13 -30.31 14.11
C SER A 111 21.26 -30.06 12.59
N ARG A 112 20.51 -30.84 11.80
CA ARG A 112 20.36 -30.69 10.33
C ARG A 112 19.18 -29.79 9.90
N LYS A 113 18.44 -29.24 10.85
CA LYS A 113 17.21 -28.48 10.58
C LYS A 113 17.52 -27.04 10.12
N LYS A 114 16.53 -26.35 9.53
CA LYS A 114 16.74 -25.20 8.64
C LYS A 114 15.72 -24.09 8.91
N ILE A 115 15.98 -22.89 8.40
CA ILE A 115 14.95 -21.86 8.24
C ILE A 115 14.22 -22.15 6.93
N VAL A 116 12.91 -22.36 7.00
CA VAL A 116 12.10 -22.77 5.85
C VAL A 116 10.83 -21.95 5.72
N SER A 117 10.30 -21.87 4.51
CA SER A 117 8.95 -21.37 4.26
C SER A 117 7.91 -22.26 4.96
N TYR A 118 6.87 -21.64 5.49
CA TYR A 118 5.87 -22.29 6.32
C TYR A 118 4.47 -21.78 6.00
N ILE A 119 3.49 -22.68 6.00
CA ILE A 119 2.08 -22.31 5.96
C ILE A 119 1.59 -22.31 7.42
N PRO A 120 1.22 -21.14 7.98
CA PRO A 120 0.61 -21.06 9.30
C PRO A 120 -0.52 -22.07 9.48
N GLY A 121 -0.52 -22.77 10.60
CA GLY A 121 -1.53 -23.74 11.02
C GLY A 121 -1.29 -25.17 10.53
N THR A 122 -0.22 -25.43 9.78
CA THR A 122 0.06 -26.76 9.19
C THR A 122 1.00 -27.63 10.01
N TYR A 123 1.54 -27.14 11.13
CA TYR A 123 2.34 -27.95 12.03
C TYR A 123 1.51 -29.05 12.70
N GLN A 124 1.87 -30.32 12.45
CA GLN A 124 1.13 -31.51 12.90
C GLN A 124 1.50 -31.99 14.31
N GLY A 125 2.35 -31.26 15.04
CA GLY A 125 2.84 -31.66 16.36
C GLY A 125 1.83 -31.47 17.50
N SER A 126 0.78 -30.67 17.30
CA SER A 126 -0.32 -30.49 18.25
C SER A 126 -1.54 -31.35 17.84
N SER A 127 -2.25 -31.90 18.83
CA SER A 127 -3.46 -32.69 18.60
C SER A 127 -4.67 -31.86 18.16
N GLU A 128 -4.51 -30.54 18.05
CA GLU A 128 -5.56 -29.60 17.69
C GLU A 128 -5.14 -28.81 16.42
N LYS A 129 -5.97 -28.83 15.38
CA LYS A 129 -5.65 -28.28 14.05
C LYS A 129 -5.83 -26.74 13.99
N GLY A 130 -4.89 -26.03 13.37
CA GLY A 130 -4.90 -24.58 13.09
C GLY A 130 -4.20 -23.72 14.16
N ASP A 131 -3.45 -22.69 13.74
CA ASP A 131 -2.84 -21.66 14.60
C ASP A 131 -3.57 -20.31 14.43
N PHE A 132 -3.16 -19.29 15.17
CA PHE A 132 -3.92 -18.03 15.14
C PHE A 132 -3.82 -17.27 13.80
N LEU A 133 -2.70 -17.37 13.07
CA LEU A 133 -2.53 -16.64 11.82
C LEU A 133 -3.32 -17.31 10.70
N ASP A 134 -3.43 -18.64 10.73
CA ASP A 134 -4.42 -19.39 9.97
C ASP A 134 -5.85 -18.89 10.27
N ILE A 135 -6.18 -18.56 11.53
CA ILE A 135 -7.53 -18.04 11.86
C ILE A 135 -7.74 -16.61 11.37
N LEU A 136 -6.80 -15.71 11.66
CA LEU A 136 -6.95 -14.29 11.39
C LEU A 136 -6.72 -13.92 9.94
N TYR A 137 -5.83 -14.62 9.22
CA TYR A 137 -5.43 -14.28 7.85
C TYR A 137 -5.20 -15.56 7.03
N ASN A 138 -6.27 -16.22 6.58
CA ASN A 138 -6.19 -17.36 5.66
C ASN A 138 -6.65 -17.02 4.24
N ARG A 139 -6.26 -17.87 3.28
CA ARG A 139 -6.72 -17.83 1.89
C ARG A 139 -7.02 -19.26 1.38
N GLY A 140 -8.30 -19.64 1.36
CA GLY A 140 -8.92 -20.83 0.70
C GLY A 140 -8.35 -22.25 0.99
N GLY A 141 -9.19 -23.30 0.93
CA GLY A 141 -8.81 -24.73 1.15
C GLY A 141 -9.95 -25.74 0.91
N TYR A 142 -9.69 -27.03 0.58
CA TYR A 142 -10.71 -28.09 0.59
C TYR A 142 -10.95 -28.53 2.05
N GLY A 143 -12.14 -28.27 2.57
CA GLY A 143 -12.46 -28.43 3.99
C GLY A 143 -12.55 -29.88 4.49
N GLY A 144 -12.31 -30.02 5.80
CA GLY A 144 -12.76 -31.15 6.61
C GLY A 144 -13.21 -30.64 7.97
N THR A 145 -14.51 -30.78 8.24
CA THR A 145 -15.24 -30.45 9.49
C THR A 145 -14.39 -30.56 10.76
N ASN A 146 -14.14 -29.43 11.44
CA ASN A 146 -13.86 -29.29 12.90
C ASN A 146 -13.49 -27.84 13.34
N GLY A 147 -13.86 -26.79 12.60
CA GLY A 147 -13.57 -25.41 12.99
C GLY A 147 -12.13 -24.93 12.72
N SER A 148 -11.44 -25.53 11.75
CA SER A 148 -10.08 -25.17 11.34
C SER A 148 -10.08 -24.29 10.08
N PRO A 149 -9.40 -23.14 10.08
CA PRO A 149 -8.97 -22.51 8.84
C PRO A 149 -7.95 -23.43 8.12
N ASN A 150 -7.78 -23.22 6.82
CA ASN A 150 -6.86 -23.99 5.99
C ASN A 150 -6.10 -23.01 5.11
N ASN A 151 -5.10 -22.36 5.67
CA ASN A 151 -4.28 -21.43 4.95
C ASN A 151 -3.56 -22.14 3.79
N LYS A 152 -3.55 -21.53 2.60
CA LYS A 152 -2.67 -21.94 1.49
C LYS A 152 -1.42 -21.07 1.38
N MET A 153 -1.35 -19.99 2.16
CA MET A 153 -0.26 -19.03 2.07
C MET A 153 0.95 -19.55 2.83
N ALA A 154 2.06 -19.78 2.13
CA ALA A 154 3.34 -20.04 2.76
C ALA A 154 3.98 -18.73 3.24
N SER A 155 3.23 -17.95 4.04
CA SER A 155 3.61 -16.63 4.53
C SER A 155 4.57 -16.68 5.71
N GLY A 156 4.61 -17.81 6.41
CA GLY A 156 5.47 -18.04 7.55
C GLY A 156 6.93 -18.31 7.16
N ILE A 157 7.83 -17.88 8.03
CA ILE A 157 9.24 -18.26 8.07
C ILE A 157 9.45 -18.96 9.40
N ILE A 158 9.62 -20.27 9.37
CA ILE A 158 9.74 -21.09 10.59
C ILE A 158 11.20 -21.40 10.92
N ASN A 159 11.52 -21.24 12.19
CA ASN A 159 12.71 -21.77 12.81
C ASN A 159 12.48 -23.25 13.14
N ASP A 160 12.84 -24.13 12.21
CA ASP A 160 12.61 -25.57 12.38
C ASP A 160 13.69 -26.24 13.26
N TYR A 161 14.63 -25.52 13.89
CA TYR A 161 15.73 -26.14 14.65
C TYR A 161 15.26 -26.84 15.96
N ASP A 162 15.79 -28.03 16.25
CA ASP A 162 15.39 -28.89 17.40
C ASP A 162 15.65 -28.30 18.80
N GLN A 163 16.38 -27.20 18.89
CA GLN A 163 16.70 -26.53 20.17
C GLN A 163 16.51 -25.02 20.06
N GLY A 164 15.57 -24.59 19.21
CA GLY A 164 15.06 -23.23 19.23
C GLY A 164 16.14 -22.17 19.11
N ARG A 165 17.00 -22.30 18.10
CA ARG A 165 18.13 -21.39 17.87
C ARG A 165 17.66 -19.96 17.70
N LYS A 166 18.44 -18.99 18.15
CA LYS A 166 18.20 -17.58 17.85
C LYS A 166 18.44 -17.32 16.36
N VAL A 167 17.42 -16.79 15.69
CA VAL A 167 17.43 -16.39 14.28
C VAL A 167 17.31 -14.88 14.19
N ASN A 168 18.20 -14.27 13.43
CA ASN A 168 18.15 -12.85 13.08
C ASN A 168 17.98 -12.74 11.56
N ILE A 169 16.84 -12.22 11.13
CA ILE A 169 16.52 -12.02 9.72
C ILE A 169 16.37 -10.53 9.42
N VAL A 170 16.91 -10.09 8.29
CA VAL A 170 16.62 -8.77 7.70
C VAL A 170 16.09 -8.99 6.31
N VAL A 171 15.04 -8.28 5.98
CA VAL A 171 14.48 -8.26 4.64
C VAL A 171 14.44 -6.81 4.18
N ARG A 172 14.89 -6.62 2.95
CA ARG A 172 14.81 -5.34 2.25
C ARG A 172 13.63 -5.40 1.29
N VAL A 173 12.78 -4.38 1.30
CA VAL A 173 11.62 -4.30 0.42
C VAL A 173 11.61 -2.98 -0.34
N LYS A 174 11.32 -3.06 -1.63
CA LYS A 174 11.11 -1.92 -2.51
C LYS A 174 9.81 -2.12 -3.29
N ALA A 175 9.20 -1.02 -3.72
CA ALA A 175 8.02 -1.06 -4.55
C ALA A 175 8.13 -0.07 -5.71
N THR A 176 7.45 -0.39 -6.80
CA THR A 176 7.31 0.50 -7.97
C THR A 176 5.87 0.50 -8.46
N THR A 177 5.45 1.60 -9.08
CA THR A 177 4.18 1.72 -9.80
C THR A 177 4.49 2.40 -11.13
N ASP A 178 3.99 1.86 -12.25
CA ASP A 178 4.33 2.34 -13.60
C ASP A 178 5.86 2.47 -13.86
N GLY A 179 6.66 1.63 -13.21
CA GLY A 179 8.13 1.65 -13.30
C GLY A 179 8.83 2.69 -12.40
N GLU A 180 8.07 3.58 -11.75
CA GLU A 180 8.62 4.57 -10.82
C GLU A 180 8.66 4.03 -9.38
N PRO A 181 9.77 4.25 -8.63
CA PRO A 181 9.83 3.91 -7.21
C PRO A 181 8.75 4.59 -6.37
N VAL A 182 8.08 3.80 -5.53
CA VAL A 182 7.08 4.28 -4.56
C VAL A 182 7.48 3.89 -3.14
N ARG A 183 7.11 4.74 -2.18
CA ARG A 183 7.32 4.50 -0.75
C ARG A 183 6.22 3.57 -0.22
N LEU A 184 6.59 2.55 0.55
CA LEU A 184 5.64 1.65 1.22
C LEU A 184 5.11 2.28 2.50
N ARG A 185 3.80 2.18 2.76
CA ARG A 185 3.18 2.78 3.97
C ARG A 185 3.76 2.30 5.28
N GLY A 186 4.07 1.02 5.33
CA GLY A 186 4.36 0.35 6.57
C GLY A 186 4.43 -1.14 6.36
N MET A 187 4.70 -1.84 7.45
CA MET A 187 4.84 -3.28 7.46
C MET A 187 4.10 -3.92 8.59
N VAL A 188 3.96 -5.24 8.48
CA VAL A 188 3.23 -6.09 9.38
C VAL A 188 4.16 -7.20 9.82
N LEU A 189 4.20 -7.42 11.13
CA LEU A 189 4.77 -8.61 11.75
C LEU A 189 3.62 -9.40 12.37
N ALA A 190 3.58 -10.69 12.12
CA ALA A 190 2.76 -11.60 12.89
C ALA A 190 3.60 -12.70 13.51
N ASP A 191 3.17 -13.13 14.69
CA ASP A 191 3.44 -14.49 15.13
C ASP A 191 2.82 -15.41 14.07
N ALA A 192 3.51 -16.44 13.64
CA ALA A 192 2.99 -17.32 12.59
C ALA A 192 2.90 -18.76 13.07
N GLU A 193 3.11 -18.98 14.36
CA GLU A 193 2.87 -20.22 15.10
C GLU A 193 2.22 -19.87 16.44
N ASP A 194 2.11 -20.84 17.34
CA ASP A 194 1.74 -20.58 18.73
C ASP A 194 2.99 -20.38 19.59
N LEU A 195 3.27 -19.14 19.99
CA LEU A 195 4.36 -18.85 20.93
C LEU A 195 4.12 -19.52 22.31
N SER A 196 5.15 -20.19 22.82
CA SER A 196 5.18 -20.72 24.20
C SER A 196 5.81 -19.76 25.21
N SER A 197 5.93 -20.19 26.46
CA SER A 197 6.51 -19.39 27.54
C SER A 197 8.04 -19.23 27.47
N ASN A 198 8.71 -20.01 26.62
CA ASN A 198 10.16 -19.98 26.42
C ASN A 198 10.56 -19.41 25.04
N GLU A 199 9.61 -18.76 24.36
CA GLU A 199 9.77 -18.27 22.99
C GLU A 199 9.51 -16.78 22.90
N TYR A 200 10.19 -16.13 21.97
CA TYR A 200 9.96 -14.73 21.70
C TYR A 200 10.15 -14.37 20.24
N ILE A 201 9.51 -13.26 19.86
CA ILE A 201 9.72 -12.55 18.60
C ILE A 201 9.97 -11.08 18.94
N ILE A 202 11.03 -10.51 18.38
CA ILE A 202 11.35 -9.09 18.47
C ILE A 202 11.46 -8.58 17.04
N SER A 203 10.74 -7.50 16.71
CA SER A 203 10.92 -6.81 15.43
C SER A 203 11.23 -5.35 15.66
N SER A 204 12.12 -4.81 14.83
CA SER A 204 12.59 -3.43 14.91
C SER A 204 12.48 -2.75 13.56
N GLY A 205 12.12 -1.47 13.58
CA GLY A 205 12.06 -0.62 12.39
C GLY A 205 11.92 0.86 12.75
N ASP A 206 12.28 1.74 11.81
CA ASP A 206 12.16 3.19 11.96
C ASP A 206 10.71 3.64 11.73
N GLY A 207 9.97 3.84 12.81
CA GLY A 207 8.54 4.10 12.76
C GLY A 207 7.81 3.83 14.07
N ASP A 208 6.49 3.90 14.00
CA ASP A 208 5.58 3.67 15.14
C ASP A 208 4.90 2.31 15.05
N TRP A 209 4.96 1.53 16.13
CA TRP A 209 4.31 0.22 16.23
C TRP A 209 2.94 0.29 16.91
N THR A 210 1.99 -0.49 16.41
CA THR A 210 0.72 -0.80 17.08
C THR A 210 0.41 -2.29 17.02
N VAL A 211 -0.19 -2.86 18.06
CA VAL A 211 -0.81 -4.18 18.02
C VAL A 211 -2.17 -4.04 17.36
N ALA A 212 -2.32 -4.59 16.15
CA ALA A 212 -3.47 -4.36 15.29
C ALA A 212 -4.45 -5.54 15.22
N GLY A 213 -4.04 -6.72 15.68
CA GLY A 213 -4.90 -7.89 15.74
C GLY A 213 -4.43 -8.85 16.83
N VAL A 214 -5.38 -9.44 17.56
CA VAL A 214 -5.09 -10.45 18.57
C VAL A 214 -6.15 -11.53 18.50
N HIS A 215 -5.72 -12.78 18.39
CA HIS A 215 -6.56 -13.93 18.70
C HIS A 215 -6.34 -14.31 20.16
N LYS A 216 -7.41 -14.54 20.91
CA LYS A 216 -7.34 -14.81 22.35
C LYS A 216 -7.92 -16.18 22.67
N ASP A 217 -7.22 -16.95 23.49
CA ASP A 217 -7.78 -18.10 24.19
C ASP A 217 -7.76 -17.84 25.70
N ILE A 218 -8.82 -17.17 26.15
CA ILE A 218 -8.93 -16.68 27.53
C ILE A 218 -8.90 -17.87 28.49
N GLY A 219 -7.94 -17.84 29.43
CA GLY A 219 -7.75 -18.88 30.44
C GLY A 219 -6.59 -19.83 30.16
N LYS A 220 -5.93 -19.74 28.99
CA LYS A 220 -4.72 -20.53 28.67
C LYS A 220 -3.41 -19.96 29.22
N GLY A 221 -3.46 -18.81 29.89
CA GLY A 221 -2.28 -18.12 30.41
C GLY A 221 -1.97 -16.84 29.67
N SER A 222 -0.91 -16.16 30.08
CA SER A 222 -0.56 -14.83 29.57
C SER A 222 0.13 -14.89 28.21
N TYR A 223 -0.22 -13.98 27.32
CA TYR A 223 0.59 -13.62 26.15
C TYR A 223 1.07 -12.19 26.36
N ASN A 224 2.37 -12.00 26.52
CA ASN A 224 2.94 -10.73 26.96
C ASN A 224 3.63 -9.98 25.82
N MET A 225 3.32 -8.69 25.72
CA MET A 225 3.91 -7.81 24.73
C MET A 225 4.52 -6.56 25.36
N ARG A 226 5.55 -6.03 24.71
CA ARG A 226 6.19 -4.76 25.09
C ARG A 226 6.60 -3.98 23.84
N LYS A 227 6.74 -2.67 23.99
CA LYS A 227 7.36 -1.79 23.00
C LYS A 227 8.59 -1.13 23.59
N GLU A 228 9.62 -0.98 22.78
CA GLU A 228 10.86 -0.28 23.14
C GLU A 228 11.14 0.84 22.15
N ASN A 229 11.66 1.96 22.66
CA ASN A 229 12.16 3.06 21.84
C ASN A 229 13.69 3.01 21.80
N ASN A 230 14.23 2.58 20.67
CA ASN A 230 15.67 2.35 20.47
C ASN A 230 16.43 3.61 20.07
N GLN A 231 15.77 4.78 20.14
CA GLN A 231 16.30 6.07 19.70
C GLN A 231 16.43 6.19 18.17
N SER A 232 16.71 7.40 17.68
CA SER A 232 16.89 7.69 16.24
C SER A 232 15.74 7.21 15.34
N GLY A 233 14.50 7.33 15.81
CA GLY A 233 13.29 6.90 15.08
C GLY A 233 13.02 5.39 15.11
N THR A 234 14.03 4.57 15.43
CA THR A 234 13.86 3.11 15.52
C THR A 234 13.13 2.71 16.78
N LYS A 235 12.08 1.91 16.62
CA LYS A 235 11.30 1.31 17.71
C LYS A 235 11.19 -0.19 17.52
N SER A 236 11.01 -0.91 18.61
CA SER A 236 10.77 -2.35 18.60
C SER A 236 9.42 -2.70 19.17
N ILE A 237 8.84 -3.76 18.62
CA ILE A 237 7.76 -4.51 19.26
C ILE A 237 8.27 -5.90 19.64
N LEU A 238 7.95 -6.31 20.86
CA LEU A 238 8.41 -7.55 21.46
C LEU A 238 7.20 -8.40 21.84
N PHE A 239 7.15 -9.61 21.31
CA PHE A 239 6.24 -10.67 21.70
C PHE A 239 7.05 -11.52 22.66
N GLU A 240 7.05 -11.14 23.94
CA GLU A 240 8.07 -11.61 24.91
C GLU A 240 7.88 -13.06 25.34
N LYS A 241 6.63 -13.51 25.36
CA LYS A 241 6.25 -14.89 25.65
C LYS A 241 4.79 -15.10 25.31
N GLY A 242 4.48 -16.28 24.80
CA GLY A 242 3.11 -16.74 24.64
C GLY A 242 2.70 -17.77 25.69
N ASN A 243 1.65 -18.50 25.37
CA ASN A 243 1.00 -19.44 26.28
C ASN A 243 0.78 -20.83 25.68
N ASP A 244 1.28 -21.10 24.47
CA ASP A 244 1.09 -22.36 23.74
C ASP A 244 -0.39 -22.79 23.70
N GLY A 245 -1.26 -21.78 23.55
CA GLY A 245 -2.71 -21.92 23.65
C GLY A 245 -3.41 -21.12 22.56
N LYS A 246 -2.89 -21.12 21.33
CA LYS A 246 -3.51 -20.46 20.16
C LYS A 246 -3.70 -18.96 20.27
N THR A 247 -3.05 -18.34 21.25
CA THR A 247 -3.05 -16.89 21.39
C THR A 247 -1.91 -16.35 20.55
N GLY A 248 -2.20 -15.36 19.71
CA GLY A 248 -1.17 -14.70 18.91
C GLY A 248 -1.57 -13.29 18.50
N ALA A 249 -0.59 -12.55 18.02
CA ALA A 249 -0.71 -11.14 17.71
C ALA A 249 -0.19 -10.79 16.33
N VAL A 250 -0.81 -9.78 15.73
CA VAL A 250 -0.34 -9.09 14.54
C VAL A 250 -0.08 -7.64 14.89
N ALA A 251 1.10 -7.15 14.53
CA ALA A 251 1.58 -5.82 14.81
C ALA A 251 1.88 -5.07 13.51
N PHE A 252 1.48 -3.80 13.45
CA PHE A 252 1.68 -2.92 12.32
C PHE A 252 2.73 -1.86 12.68
N LEU A 253 3.62 -1.58 11.73
CA LEU A 253 4.61 -0.51 11.77
C LEU A 253 4.25 0.53 10.70
N LYS A 254 4.07 1.79 11.09
CA LYS A 254 4.00 2.94 10.18
C LYS A 254 5.39 3.56 10.09
N TYR A 255 5.96 3.65 8.90
CA TYR A 255 7.32 4.16 8.73
C TYR A 255 7.41 5.66 8.98
N ASN A 256 8.52 6.07 9.60
CA ASN A 256 8.97 7.46 9.55
C ASN A 256 9.54 7.80 8.17
N ASN A 257 9.59 9.08 7.81
CA ASN A 257 10.24 9.49 6.55
C ASN A 257 11.74 9.15 6.49
N SER A 258 12.41 9.01 7.64
CA SER A 258 13.81 8.59 7.72
C SER A 258 14.03 7.09 7.45
N ALA A 259 12.97 6.29 7.42
CA ALA A 259 13.07 4.85 7.17
C ALA A 259 13.43 4.52 5.72
N TYR A 260 13.08 5.40 4.79
CA TYR A 260 13.24 5.17 3.36
C TYR A 260 14.66 5.51 2.91
N ASP A 261 15.24 4.61 2.13
CA ASP A 261 16.43 4.91 1.34
C ASP A 261 16.13 5.96 0.25
N THR A 262 17.14 6.39 -0.48
CA THR A 262 17.02 7.34 -1.58
C THR A 262 16.13 6.80 -2.72
N LYS A 263 15.58 7.72 -3.55
CA LYS A 263 14.85 7.34 -4.78
C LYS A 263 15.70 6.44 -5.69
N ALA A 264 17.00 6.72 -5.79
CA ALA A 264 17.93 5.92 -6.60
C ALA A 264 18.03 4.46 -6.14
N ASN A 265 17.83 4.20 -4.84
CA ASN A 265 17.77 2.87 -4.25
C ASN A 265 16.33 2.33 -4.13
N GLY A 266 15.38 2.94 -4.84
CA GLY A 266 14.00 2.50 -4.93
C GLY A 266 13.15 2.81 -3.69
N TYR A 267 13.55 3.78 -2.87
CA TYR A 267 12.95 4.04 -1.55
C TYR A 267 12.86 2.79 -0.66
N ALA A 268 13.81 1.87 -0.83
CA ALA A 268 13.78 0.60 -0.12
C ALA A 268 13.80 0.84 1.40
N VAL A 269 13.08 -0.02 2.11
CA VAL A 269 13.02 -0.06 3.56
C VAL A 269 13.55 -1.40 4.04
N GLU A 270 14.16 -1.41 5.22
CA GLU A 270 14.63 -2.62 5.87
C GLU A 270 13.84 -2.87 7.14
N PHE A 271 13.53 -4.13 7.37
CA PHE A 271 12.95 -4.59 8.62
C PHE A 271 13.76 -5.75 9.15
N SER A 272 13.91 -5.80 10.47
CA SER A 272 14.61 -6.88 11.14
C SER A 272 13.70 -7.58 12.12
N ALA A 273 13.76 -8.92 12.14
CA ALA A 273 13.19 -9.70 13.23
C ALA A 273 14.25 -10.61 13.86
N GLU A 274 14.24 -10.68 15.18
CA GLU A 274 14.89 -11.71 15.97
C GLU A 274 13.83 -12.63 16.55
N PHE A 275 14.02 -13.94 16.48
CA PHE A 275 13.12 -14.89 17.10
C PHE A 275 13.87 -16.14 17.55
N GLU A 276 13.47 -16.67 18.70
CA GLU A 276 14.10 -17.82 19.35
C GLU A 276 13.03 -18.77 19.88
N GLY A 277 13.26 -20.05 19.62
CA GLY A 277 12.34 -21.13 19.97
C GLY A 277 12.65 -21.74 21.35
N GLY A 278 11.64 -22.29 22.00
CA GLY A 278 11.73 -23.41 22.94
C GLY A 278 11.35 -24.72 22.23
N GLY A 279 10.74 -24.60 21.04
CA GLY A 279 10.50 -25.60 20.03
C GLY A 279 10.56 -24.96 18.65
N LYS A 280 9.43 -24.96 17.92
CA LYS A 280 9.30 -24.26 16.63
C LYS A 280 8.67 -22.90 16.85
N THR A 281 9.26 -21.88 16.25
CA THR A 281 8.69 -20.52 16.22
C THR A 281 8.67 -20.06 14.77
N ALA A 282 7.57 -19.46 14.33
CA ALA A 282 7.52 -18.82 13.02
C ALA A 282 7.06 -17.37 13.14
N ILE A 283 7.46 -16.61 12.14
CA ILE A 283 7.00 -15.23 11.93
C ILE A 283 6.43 -15.11 10.53
N ALA A 284 5.54 -14.14 10.31
CA ALA A 284 5.12 -13.75 8.98
C ALA A 284 5.31 -12.24 8.79
N PHE A 285 5.71 -11.87 7.58
CA PHE A 285 5.85 -10.48 7.17
C PHE A 285 4.75 -10.10 6.19
N GLY A 286 4.16 -8.94 6.39
CA GLY A 286 3.22 -8.33 5.47
C GLY A 286 3.51 -6.86 5.24
N LEU A 287 2.84 -6.28 4.26
CA LEU A 287 2.91 -4.87 3.91
C LEU A 287 1.55 -4.22 4.16
N LEU A 288 1.55 -3.01 4.69
CA LEU A 288 0.36 -2.19 4.72
C LEU A 288 0.17 -1.56 3.34
N THR A 289 -1.03 -1.71 2.78
CA THR A 289 -1.40 -1.11 1.50
C THR A 289 -2.33 0.08 1.72
N SER A 290 -2.25 1.07 0.83
CA SER A 290 -3.23 2.16 0.75
C SER A 290 -3.73 2.30 -0.68
N GLY A 291 -4.83 3.02 -0.84
CA GLY A 291 -5.22 3.56 -2.14
C GLY A 291 -4.20 4.58 -2.66
N TYR A 292 -4.32 4.88 -3.94
CA TYR A 292 -3.51 5.83 -4.67
C TYR A 292 -4.42 6.82 -5.37
N ASP A 293 -3.96 8.04 -5.42
CA ASP A 293 -4.55 9.17 -6.11
C ASP A 293 -3.53 9.62 -7.19
N PHE A 294 -3.97 9.70 -8.44
CA PHE A 294 -3.17 10.09 -9.58
C PHE A 294 -3.77 11.32 -10.25
N GLY A 295 -2.95 12.04 -11.01
CA GLY A 295 -3.47 13.15 -11.81
C GLY A 295 -4.00 12.67 -13.15
N ASP A 296 -4.90 13.43 -13.74
CA ASP A 296 -5.64 13.08 -14.95
C ASP A 296 -5.40 14.04 -16.14
N ALA A 297 -4.51 15.03 -15.99
CA ALA A 297 -4.06 15.84 -17.11
C ALA A 297 -3.47 14.95 -18.23
N PRO A 298 -3.41 15.41 -19.50
CA PRO A 298 -2.89 14.59 -20.60
C PRO A 298 -1.54 13.96 -20.27
N GLU A 299 -1.28 12.75 -20.78
CA GLU A 299 -0.11 11.94 -20.39
C GLU A 299 1.24 12.68 -20.49
N SER A 300 1.35 13.67 -21.39
CA SER A 300 2.54 14.51 -21.53
C SER A 300 2.92 15.28 -20.26
N TYR A 301 1.95 15.63 -19.40
CA TYR A 301 2.16 16.30 -18.10
C TYR A 301 2.71 15.37 -17.01
N GLY A 302 2.90 14.09 -17.34
CA GLY A 302 3.54 13.09 -16.48
C GLY A 302 2.62 12.54 -15.38
N LYS A 303 3.19 11.63 -14.59
CA LYS A 303 2.45 10.80 -13.63
C LYS A 303 2.73 11.21 -12.17
N PRO A 304 1.96 12.15 -11.59
CA PRO A 304 1.99 12.39 -10.15
C PRO A 304 1.33 11.20 -9.45
N ILE A 305 1.81 10.88 -8.26
CA ILE A 305 1.26 9.79 -7.45
C ILE A 305 1.17 10.31 -6.02
N HIS A 306 0.01 10.24 -5.40
CA HIS A 306 -0.18 10.41 -3.97
C HIS A 306 -0.75 9.14 -3.38
N LEU A 307 -0.16 8.67 -2.29
CA LEU A 307 -0.81 7.63 -1.52
C LEU A 307 -1.89 8.29 -0.66
N ILE A 308 -3.08 7.70 -0.64
CA ILE A 308 -4.16 8.16 0.23
C ILE A 308 -3.75 7.93 1.68
N ASP A 309 -3.75 8.98 2.51
CA ASP A 309 -3.41 8.88 3.93
C ASP A 309 -4.61 8.34 4.73
N ASP A 310 -4.82 7.03 4.64
CA ASP A 310 -5.91 6.28 5.28
C ASP A 310 -5.43 5.37 6.42
N ILE A 311 -4.20 5.60 6.93
CA ILE A 311 -3.61 4.79 7.99
C ILE A 311 -3.32 5.63 9.22
N THR A 312 -4.24 5.56 10.17
CA THR A 312 -4.04 6.00 11.55
C THR A 312 -4.19 4.79 12.48
N PHE A 313 -3.23 4.64 13.38
CA PHE A 313 -3.29 3.59 14.39
C PHE A 313 -4.06 4.07 15.62
N GLY A 314 -5.08 3.31 16.00
CA GLY A 314 -5.73 3.45 17.29
C GLY A 314 -4.78 3.06 18.43
N ASN A 315 -5.09 3.55 19.63
CA ASN A 315 -4.37 3.17 20.85
C ASN A 315 -4.54 1.66 21.12
N ASP A 316 -3.44 0.95 21.33
CA ASP A 316 -3.40 -0.49 21.61
C ASP A 316 -3.11 -0.80 23.09
N GLY A 317 -3.01 0.22 23.94
CA GLY A 317 -2.77 0.06 25.38
C GLY A 317 -1.37 -0.45 25.74
N VAL A 318 -0.44 -0.57 24.79
CA VAL A 318 0.96 -0.98 25.04
C VAL A 318 1.86 0.25 25.00
N GLN A 319 2.29 0.71 26.17
CA GLN A 319 3.12 1.90 26.30
C GLN A 319 4.57 1.62 25.88
N GLU A 320 5.18 2.56 25.13
CA GLU A 320 6.61 2.57 24.85
C GLU A 320 7.44 2.60 26.13
N ASN A 321 8.45 1.73 26.20
CA ASN A 321 9.33 1.54 27.37
C ASN A 321 8.57 1.23 28.67
N GLY A 322 7.31 0.80 28.56
CA GLY A 322 6.48 0.39 29.68
C GLY A 322 6.74 -1.05 30.13
N PRO A 323 6.08 -1.50 31.20
CA PRO A 323 6.08 -2.92 31.58
C PRO A 323 5.37 -3.76 30.51
N ALA A 324 5.66 -5.06 30.51
CA ALA A 324 4.96 -6.02 29.66
C ALA A 324 3.44 -6.03 29.92
N VAL A 325 2.65 -6.05 28.85
CA VAL A 325 1.19 -6.09 28.87
C VAL A 325 0.71 -7.47 28.45
N ASN A 326 -0.17 -8.08 29.26
CA ASN A 326 -0.84 -9.32 28.87
C ASN A 326 -2.03 -9.02 27.95
N ILE A 327 -1.91 -9.39 26.67
CA ILE A 327 -2.95 -9.16 25.65
C ILE A 327 -4.03 -10.25 25.66
N ASN A 328 -3.79 -11.38 26.32
CA ASN A 328 -4.74 -12.48 26.45
C ASN A 328 -5.72 -12.27 27.61
N THR A 329 -6.38 -11.12 27.62
CA THR A 329 -7.39 -10.77 28.64
C THR A 329 -8.67 -10.28 27.97
N SER A 330 -9.82 -10.44 28.62
CA SER A 330 -11.09 -9.93 28.10
C SER A 330 -11.10 -8.41 27.98
N SER A 331 -10.32 -7.70 28.80
CA SER A 331 -10.25 -6.23 28.83
C SER A 331 -9.27 -5.63 27.83
N TYR A 332 -8.26 -6.37 27.38
CA TYR A 332 -7.32 -5.86 26.37
C TYR A 332 -8.05 -5.62 25.04
N THR A 333 -7.78 -4.51 24.36
CA THR A 333 -8.30 -4.24 23.02
C THR A 333 -7.14 -3.87 22.11
N PRO A 334 -6.95 -4.55 20.97
CA PRO A 334 -5.93 -4.14 20.01
C PRO A 334 -6.28 -2.77 19.42
N GLY A 335 -5.25 -2.06 18.96
CA GLY A 335 -5.42 -0.85 18.18
C GLY A 335 -6.19 -1.15 16.89
N LEU A 336 -7.06 -0.23 16.49
CA LEU A 336 -7.74 -0.31 15.21
C LEU A 336 -6.89 0.34 14.12
N LEU A 337 -6.94 -0.22 12.91
CA LEU A 337 -6.53 0.50 11.72
C LEU A 337 -7.68 1.41 11.31
N ILE A 338 -7.59 2.67 11.69
CA ILE A 338 -8.63 3.68 11.44
C ILE A 338 -8.27 4.34 10.12
N SER A 339 -9.24 4.43 9.20
CA SER A 339 -9.12 5.33 8.06
C SER A 339 -8.93 6.75 8.58
N GLY A 340 -7.70 7.26 8.45
CA GLY A 340 -7.29 8.54 8.99
C GLY A 340 -8.07 9.70 8.38
N THR A 341 -7.93 10.87 9.00
CA THR A 341 -8.28 12.15 8.39
C THR A 341 -7.34 12.37 7.22
N ARG A 342 -7.85 12.21 5.99
CA ARG A 342 -7.09 12.45 4.77
C ARG A 342 -6.69 13.91 4.70
N ARG A 343 -5.46 14.18 4.24
CA ARG A 343 -5.04 15.50 3.76
C ARG A 343 -5.56 15.61 2.33
N TYR A 344 -6.33 16.64 2.04
CA TYR A 344 -6.93 16.84 0.72
C TYR A 344 -7.16 18.33 0.44
N LEU A 345 -7.28 18.66 -0.83
CA LEU A 345 -7.63 19.94 -1.39
C LEU A 345 -9.15 20.03 -1.53
N GLY A 346 -9.71 21.23 -1.68
CA GLY A 346 -11.13 21.32 -1.99
C GLY A 346 -12.08 20.95 -0.84
N SER A 347 -13.20 20.34 -1.20
CA SER A 347 -14.32 20.01 -0.31
C SER A 347 -14.53 18.52 -0.08
N THR A 348 -14.04 17.66 -0.97
CA THR A 348 -14.22 16.20 -0.90
C THR A 348 -12.85 15.51 -0.92
N PRO A 349 -12.57 14.55 -0.02
CA PRO A 349 -11.29 13.85 -0.04
C PRO A 349 -11.18 12.89 -1.22
N PRO A 350 -9.94 12.58 -1.67
CA PRO A 350 -9.77 11.72 -2.82
C PRO A 350 -10.19 10.29 -2.50
N ASP A 351 -10.68 9.60 -3.51
CA ASP A 351 -10.81 8.16 -3.52
C ASP A 351 -9.62 7.50 -4.24
N ALA A 352 -9.70 6.17 -4.36
CA ALA A 352 -8.60 5.40 -4.90
C ALA A 352 -8.79 5.23 -6.40
N ASP A 353 -7.88 5.80 -7.14
CA ASP A 353 -7.84 5.67 -8.57
C ASP A 353 -7.47 4.26 -9.00
N HIS A 354 -8.35 3.74 -9.83
CA HIS A 354 -8.24 2.38 -10.32
C HIS A 354 -7.81 2.30 -11.77
N ILE A 355 -7.77 3.37 -12.54
CA ILE A 355 -7.34 3.28 -13.94
C ILE A 355 -6.41 4.44 -14.27
N ASN A 356 -5.86 4.44 -15.48
CA ASN A 356 -5.20 5.64 -15.97
C ASN A 356 -6.27 6.61 -16.47
N ASN A 357 -6.47 7.70 -15.74
CA ASN A 357 -7.53 8.68 -15.98
C ASN A 357 -7.11 9.83 -16.92
N PHE A 358 -5.91 9.80 -17.52
CA PHE A 358 -5.46 10.85 -18.45
C PHE A 358 -6.51 11.19 -19.50
N SER A 359 -6.88 12.46 -19.56
CA SER A 359 -7.93 12.96 -20.43
C SER A 359 -7.56 14.31 -21.05
N ASP A 360 -8.11 14.60 -22.23
CA ASP A 360 -7.91 15.90 -22.91
C ASP A 360 -8.63 17.06 -22.22
N ASP A 361 -9.52 16.78 -21.28
CA ASP A 361 -10.29 17.76 -20.52
C ASP A 361 -9.92 17.84 -19.04
N ALA A 362 -9.06 16.95 -18.53
CA ALA A 362 -8.77 16.79 -17.11
C ALA A 362 -10.07 16.64 -16.30
N LEU A 363 -10.91 15.67 -16.71
CA LEU A 363 -12.14 15.26 -16.03
C LEU A 363 -12.23 13.72 -15.88
N GLY A 364 -11.12 13.01 -16.01
CA GLY A 364 -11.08 11.56 -16.04
C GLY A 364 -11.33 10.92 -14.69
N ASP A 365 -10.69 11.44 -13.64
CA ASP A 365 -10.88 11.04 -12.24
C ASP A 365 -12.11 11.71 -11.59
N ASP A 366 -12.53 12.90 -12.04
CA ASP A 366 -13.81 13.55 -11.67
C ASP A 366 -15.03 12.60 -11.66
N ILE A 367 -15.05 11.67 -12.61
CA ILE A 367 -16.14 10.72 -12.84
C ILE A 367 -15.80 9.29 -12.41
N SER A 368 -14.66 9.11 -11.77
CA SER A 368 -14.14 7.83 -11.31
C SER A 368 -14.41 7.68 -9.80
N GLY A 369 -14.67 6.45 -9.37
CA GLY A 369 -14.87 6.14 -7.95
C GLY A 369 -16.10 6.78 -7.25
N PRO A 370 -16.24 6.53 -5.94
CA PRO A 370 -17.34 7.05 -5.12
C PRO A 370 -17.25 8.54 -4.69
N ALA A 371 -16.11 9.22 -4.81
CA ALA A 371 -15.94 10.62 -4.40
C ALA A 371 -16.64 11.59 -5.38
N GLY A 372 -16.51 11.33 -6.69
CA GLY A 372 -17.21 12.05 -7.76
C GLY A 372 -16.77 13.51 -7.92
N LEU A 373 -17.50 14.27 -8.73
CA LEU A 373 -17.09 15.60 -9.26
C LEU A 373 -16.57 16.66 -8.28
N ASN A 374 -16.78 16.51 -6.97
CA ASN A 374 -16.31 17.49 -5.97
C ASN A 374 -14.93 17.13 -5.37
N GLU A 375 -14.36 15.99 -5.75
CA GLU A 375 -12.96 15.63 -5.50
C GLU A 375 -12.03 16.67 -6.13
N GLU A 376 -12.33 17.07 -7.37
CA GLU A 376 -11.57 18.05 -8.15
C GLU A 376 -12.20 19.46 -8.08
N ASP A 377 -12.28 20.05 -6.88
CA ASP A 377 -12.95 21.34 -6.67
C ASP A 377 -12.11 22.46 -6.05
N ALA A 378 -10.81 22.26 -5.84
CA ALA A 378 -9.97 23.27 -5.22
C ALA A 378 -9.59 24.43 -6.15
N TRP A 379 -9.61 24.23 -7.47
CA TRP A 379 -9.32 25.30 -8.42
C TRP A 379 -10.45 26.35 -8.51
N PRO A 380 -10.16 27.65 -8.30
CA PRO A 380 -11.20 28.68 -8.24
C PRO A 380 -11.99 28.84 -9.54
N ILE A 381 -13.31 28.94 -9.40
CA ILE A 381 -14.26 29.01 -10.52
C ILE A 381 -13.98 30.18 -11.48
N GLU A 382 -13.49 31.32 -10.97
CA GLU A 382 -13.13 32.50 -11.76
C GLU A 382 -11.97 32.25 -12.73
N TYR A 383 -11.10 31.28 -12.44
CA TYR A 383 -9.96 30.92 -13.27
C TYR A 383 -10.18 29.63 -14.09
N ARG A 384 -11.38 29.01 -14.01
CA ARG A 384 -11.72 27.88 -14.88
C ARG A 384 -11.97 28.32 -16.32
N ARG A 385 -12.55 29.52 -16.52
CA ARG A 385 -12.85 30.06 -17.85
C ARG A 385 -12.92 31.59 -17.85
N PHE A 386 -12.04 32.23 -18.63
CA PHE A 386 -11.96 33.70 -18.67
C PHE A 386 -11.42 34.19 -20.02
N ALA A 387 -11.60 35.48 -20.32
CA ALA A 387 -11.00 36.06 -21.51
C ALA A 387 -9.52 36.33 -21.28
N ASP A 388 -8.70 36.16 -22.33
CA ASP A 388 -7.25 36.38 -22.22
C ASP A 388 -6.89 37.79 -21.73
N GLN A 389 -7.81 38.76 -21.93
CA GLN A 389 -7.67 40.14 -21.52
C GLN A 389 -7.90 40.40 -20.03
N ASP A 390 -8.55 39.48 -19.31
CA ASP A 390 -8.95 39.66 -17.92
C ASP A 390 -7.79 39.37 -16.96
N PHE A 391 -7.11 38.23 -17.17
CA PHE A 391 -6.07 37.73 -16.25
C PHE A 391 -4.87 37.09 -16.94
N TYR A 392 -4.78 37.11 -18.28
CA TYR A 392 -3.76 36.35 -19.03
C TYR A 392 -2.78 37.19 -19.84
N LYS A 393 -2.72 38.52 -19.71
CA LYS A 393 -1.70 39.31 -20.41
C LYS A 393 -0.35 39.17 -19.72
N PRO A 394 0.79 39.29 -20.44
CA PRO A 394 2.09 39.31 -19.80
C PRO A 394 2.18 40.34 -18.67
N GLY A 395 2.57 39.89 -17.48
CA GLY A 395 2.64 40.70 -16.27
C GLY A 395 1.36 40.72 -15.42
N ASP A 396 0.24 40.19 -15.92
CA ASP A 396 -0.96 39.99 -15.12
C ASP A 396 -0.69 38.97 -13.99
N LYS A 397 -1.57 39.00 -12.99
CA LYS A 397 -1.52 38.12 -11.83
C LYS A 397 -2.71 37.18 -11.85
N ILE A 398 -2.43 35.89 -11.72
CA ILE A 398 -3.43 34.87 -11.34
C ILE A 398 -3.23 34.61 -9.86
N THR A 399 -4.22 34.96 -9.04
CA THR A 399 -4.16 34.82 -7.58
C THR A 399 -5.24 33.85 -7.13
N ALA A 400 -4.88 32.57 -7.01
CA ALA A 400 -5.81 31.50 -6.65
C ALA A 400 -5.82 31.27 -5.14
N THR A 401 -7.01 31.25 -4.54
CA THR A 401 -7.20 30.82 -3.15
C THR A 401 -7.56 29.35 -3.13
N ILE A 402 -6.64 28.51 -2.68
CA ILE A 402 -6.77 27.05 -2.67
C ILE A 402 -7.21 26.58 -1.28
N PRO A 403 -8.42 26.03 -1.12
CA PRO A 403 -8.85 25.41 0.12
C PRO A 403 -8.11 24.10 0.37
N TYR A 404 -7.83 23.81 1.63
CA TYR A 404 -7.22 22.57 2.07
C TYR A 404 -7.81 22.08 3.39
N LYS A 405 -7.66 20.79 3.63
CA LYS A 405 -8.24 20.09 4.78
C LYS A 405 -7.18 19.28 5.52
N GLN A 406 -7.32 19.26 6.85
CA GLN A 406 -6.53 18.39 7.74
C GLN A 406 -5.01 18.60 7.69
N ALA A 407 -4.58 19.85 7.50
CA ALA A 407 -3.16 20.16 7.44
C ALA A 407 -2.43 19.97 8.75
N THR A 408 -1.16 19.62 8.61
CA THR A 408 -0.15 19.76 9.66
C THR A 408 0.71 20.98 9.34
N ALA A 409 1.03 21.80 10.33
CA ALA A 409 1.89 22.96 10.15
C ALA A 409 3.22 22.55 9.50
N GLY A 410 3.61 23.26 8.44
CA GLY A 410 4.76 22.95 7.61
C GLY A 410 4.44 22.20 6.33
N ASP A 411 3.24 21.63 6.20
CA ASP A 411 2.73 21.04 4.96
C ASP A 411 2.80 22.05 3.80
N LYS A 412 2.79 21.56 2.55
CA LYS A 412 2.97 22.43 1.37
C LYS A 412 1.96 22.14 0.29
N ILE A 413 1.59 23.19 -0.44
CA ILE A 413 0.84 23.10 -1.68
C ILE A 413 1.71 23.73 -2.77
N SER A 414 1.99 22.95 -3.82
CA SER A 414 2.61 23.42 -5.05
C SER A 414 1.57 23.45 -6.16
N GLY A 415 1.61 24.47 -7.00
CA GLY A 415 0.79 24.52 -8.21
C GLY A 415 1.57 24.99 -9.43
N TRP A 416 1.14 24.53 -10.60
CA TRP A 416 1.72 24.84 -11.90
C TRP A 416 0.63 25.28 -12.86
N ILE A 417 0.96 26.17 -13.80
CA ILE A 417 0.13 26.52 -14.95
C ILE A 417 1.03 26.44 -16.16
N ASP A 418 0.73 25.58 -17.13
CA ASP A 418 1.51 25.47 -18.37
C ASP A 418 1.25 26.71 -19.24
N PHE A 419 2.07 27.73 -19.07
CA PHE A 419 1.85 29.02 -19.71
C PHE A 419 2.27 28.99 -21.18
N ASP A 420 3.35 28.30 -21.51
CA ASP A 420 3.90 28.28 -22.86
C ASP A 420 3.23 27.24 -23.77
N LEU A 421 2.40 26.36 -23.20
CA LEU A 421 1.65 25.29 -23.86
C LEU A 421 2.57 24.24 -24.49
N ASN A 422 3.68 23.93 -23.81
CA ASN A 422 4.64 22.94 -24.29
C ASN A 422 4.22 21.49 -23.97
N GLY A 423 3.12 21.30 -23.23
CA GLY A 423 2.59 19.99 -22.89
C GLY A 423 3.24 19.36 -21.66
N THR A 424 4.04 20.12 -20.92
CA THR A 424 4.69 19.72 -19.67
C THR A 424 4.59 20.84 -18.65
N PHE A 425 4.76 20.53 -17.37
CA PHE A 425 4.88 21.55 -16.34
C PHE A 425 6.36 21.84 -16.05
N ASP A 426 6.72 23.11 -16.16
CA ASP A 426 8.09 23.57 -15.96
C ASP A 426 8.32 24.10 -14.54
N GLU A 427 9.58 24.05 -14.12
CA GLU A 427 10.02 24.58 -12.83
C GLU A 427 9.71 26.08 -12.68
N SER A 428 9.80 26.84 -13.78
CA SER A 428 9.48 28.28 -13.80
C SER A 428 7.99 28.58 -13.63
N GLU A 429 7.12 27.59 -13.79
CA GLU A 429 5.66 27.73 -13.68
C GLU A 429 5.16 27.41 -12.28
N ARG A 430 6.05 26.91 -11.41
CA ARG A 430 5.69 26.48 -10.06
C ARG A 430 5.54 27.66 -9.11
N VAL A 431 4.47 27.62 -8.32
CA VAL A 431 4.34 28.38 -7.08
C VAL A 431 4.13 27.41 -5.94
N THR A 432 4.87 27.58 -4.84
CA THR A 432 4.73 26.74 -3.63
C THR A 432 4.43 27.60 -2.42
N LYS A 433 3.48 27.15 -1.59
CA LYS A 433 3.19 27.75 -0.28
C LYS A 433 3.28 26.72 0.82
N THR A 434 3.85 27.14 1.94
CA THR A 434 3.85 26.38 3.19
C THR A 434 2.64 26.75 4.02
N ILE A 435 1.90 25.76 4.49
CA ILE A 435 0.77 25.90 5.40
C ILE A 435 1.30 26.14 6.82
N ALA A 436 0.86 27.22 7.46
CA ALA A 436 1.41 27.65 8.74
C ALA A 436 0.75 27.00 9.98
N THR A 437 -0.48 26.50 9.84
CA THR A 437 -1.31 26.04 10.96
C THR A 437 -1.83 24.64 10.74
N ASN A 438 -2.15 23.95 11.84
CA ASN A 438 -2.86 22.67 11.77
C ASN A 438 -4.34 22.89 11.43
N GLY A 439 -4.98 21.88 10.83
CA GLY A 439 -6.41 21.85 10.54
C GLY A 439 -6.76 22.35 9.14
N ASP A 440 -7.99 22.77 8.96
CA ASP A 440 -8.52 23.24 7.68
C ASP A 440 -8.18 24.72 7.44
N GLY A 441 -8.06 25.13 6.18
CA GLY A 441 -7.80 26.52 5.83
C GLY A 441 -7.65 26.74 4.34
N ASN A 442 -7.07 27.88 3.97
CA ASN A 442 -6.80 28.24 2.58
C ASN A 442 -5.36 28.76 2.44
N VAL A 443 -4.73 28.50 1.30
CA VAL A 443 -3.50 29.18 0.88
C VAL A 443 -3.75 30.02 -0.37
N VAL A 444 -2.98 31.09 -0.55
CA VAL A 444 -3.02 31.89 -1.78
C VAL A 444 -1.79 31.58 -2.61
N LEU A 445 -1.99 31.00 -3.80
CA LEU A 445 -0.98 30.83 -4.83
C LEU A 445 -1.07 32.01 -5.81
N GLU A 446 0.05 32.64 -6.12
CA GLU A 446 0.10 33.79 -7.03
C GLU A 446 1.13 33.55 -8.13
N TRP A 447 0.66 33.49 -9.38
CA TRP A 447 1.50 33.43 -10.57
C TRP A 447 1.57 34.79 -11.25
N THR A 448 2.71 35.07 -11.87
CA THR A 448 2.85 36.19 -12.82
C THR A 448 2.85 35.62 -14.20
N VAL A 449 1.93 36.05 -15.05
CA VAL A 449 1.83 35.53 -16.42
C VAL A 449 3.09 35.91 -17.20
N PRO A 450 3.86 34.94 -17.72
CA PRO A 450 5.12 35.23 -18.40
C PRO A 450 4.89 35.81 -19.80
N ALA A 451 5.92 36.45 -20.35
CA ALA A 451 5.88 36.95 -21.73
C ALA A 451 5.82 35.82 -22.77
N THR A 452 6.24 34.61 -22.41
CA THR A 452 6.21 33.40 -23.23
C THR A 452 4.83 32.75 -23.29
N ARG A 453 3.81 33.31 -22.62
CA ARG A 453 2.48 32.72 -22.54
C ARG A 453 1.83 32.54 -23.93
N THR A 454 1.22 31.39 -24.15
CA THR A 454 0.41 31.09 -25.33
C THR A 454 -1.07 31.32 -24.99
N PRO A 455 -1.80 32.25 -25.65
CA PRO A 455 -3.18 32.62 -25.28
C PRO A 455 -4.22 31.57 -25.73
N TYR A 456 -4.14 30.37 -25.17
CA TYR A 456 -4.99 29.22 -25.47
C TYR A 456 -5.30 28.43 -24.20
N SER A 457 -6.32 27.56 -24.24
CA SER A 457 -6.62 26.66 -23.13
C SER A 457 -5.40 25.84 -22.75
N THR A 458 -5.15 25.72 -21.46
CA THR A 458 -4.01 25.00 -20.88
C THR A 458 -4.43 24.27 -19.60
N TYR A 459 -3.48 23.69 -18.89
CA TYR A 459 -3.70 22.90 -17.69
C TYR A 459 -3.06 23.54 -16.46
N VAL A 460 -3.64 23.20 -15.32
CA VAL A 460 -3.17 23.51 -13.98
C VAL A 460 -3.03 22.20 -13.23
N ARG A 461 -1.98 22.10 -12.42
CA ARG A 461 -1.84 21.02 -11.44
C ARG A 461 -1.69 21.61 -10.06
N LEU A 462 -2.38 21.07 -9.09
CA LEU A 462 -2.18 21.32 -7.67
C LEU A 462 -1.67 20.04 -7.02
N ARG A 463 -0.69 20.16 -6.13
CA ARG A 463 -0.23 19.04 -5.30
C ARG A 463 -0.13 19.50 -3.87
N TYR A 464 -0.89 18.84 -2.99
CA TYR A 464 -0.80 19.00 -1.56
C TYR A 464 0.03 17.85 -0.98
N PHE A 465 1.07 18.12 -0.20
CA PHE A 465 1.90 17.09 0.43
C PHE A 465 2.49 17.51 1.78
N GLY A 466 2.87 16.51 2.57
CA GLY A 466 3.45 16.68 3.91
C GLY A 466 4.78 17.45 3.93
N SER A 467 5.03 18.14 5.04
CA SER A 467 6.21 19.01 5.25
C SER A 467 7.59 18.38 4.97
N VAL A 468 7.70 17.07 5.24
CA VAL A 468 8.91 16.26 5.17
C VAL A 468 9.06 15.52 3.83
N GLU A 469 8.19 15.81 2.87
CA GLU A 469 8.19 15.19 1.55
C GLU A 469 8.79 16.10 0.48
N ASP A 470 9.40 15.49 -0.54
CA ASP A 470 9.90 16.19 -1.72
C ASP A 470 8.99 15.94 -2.93
N ALA A 471 7.72 16.31 -2.78
CA ALA A 471 6.75 16.36 -3.88
C ALA A 471 6.65 17.77 -4.49
N THR A 472 7.72 18.56 -4.38
CA THR A 472 7.86 19.85 -5.08
C THR A 472 8.00 19.67 -6.60
N ARG A 473 8.13 18.44 -7.08
CA ARG A 473 8.21 18.09 -8.50
C ARG A 473 6.81 17.87 -9.07
N THR A 474 6.69 18.02 -10.38
CA THR A 474 5.44 17.84 -11.13
C THR A 474 5.00 16.37 -11.19
N THR A 475 5.94 15.44 -11.01
CA THR A 475 5.74 13.99 -11.01
C THR A 475 6.38 13.34 -9.79
N GLY A 476 6.15 12.03 -9.61
CA GLY A 476 6.71 11.23 -8.51
C GLY A 476 5.82 11.19 -7.27
N THR A 477 6.26 10.41 -6.28
CA THR A 477 5.39 9.87 -5.24
C THR A 477 5.37 10.70 -3.95
N ALA A 478 4.19 11.14 -3.54
CA ALA A 478 3.90 11.65 -2.20
C ALA A 478 3.23 10.56 -1.34
N LEU A 479 3.58 10.52 -0.05
CA LEU A 479 2.93 9.68 0.95
C LEU A 479 1.67 10.35 1.48
N THR A 480 1.44 11.63 1.27
CA THR A 480 0.30 12.31 1.88
C THR A 480 -0.22 13.40 0.98
N GLY A 481 -1.47 13.76 1.21
CA GLY A 481 -2.17 14.76 0.43
C GLY A 481 -2.73 14.15 -0.84
N GLU A 482 -2.73 14.95 -1.90
CA GLU A 482 -3.53 14.74 -3.09
C GLU A 482 -2.91 15.50 -4.28
N VAL A 483 -3.22 15.04 -5.49
CA VAL A 483 -3.04 15.78 -6.72
C VAL A 483 -4.41 16.14 -7.30
N GLU A 484 -4.52 17.37 -7.79
CA GLU A 484 -5.69 17.83 -8.52
C GLU A 484 -5.25 18.42 -9.86
N ASP A 485 -5.84 17.99 -10.97
CA ASP A 485 -5.54 18.45 -12.32
C ASP A 485 -6.75 19.18 -12.94
N HIS A 486 -6.52 20.36 -13.53
CA HIS A 486 -7.61 21.23 -14.01
C HIS A 486 -7.30 21.75 -15.39
N ARG A 487 -8.26 21.64 -16.31
CA ARG A 487 -8.20 22.37 -17.57
C ARG A 487 -8.77 23.78 -17.41
N ILE A 488 -7.99 24.78 -17.81
CA ILE A 488 -8.43 26.18 -17.84
C ILE A 488 -8.72 26.64 -19.28
N TYR A 489 -9.86 27.31 -19.46
CA TYR A 489 -10.33 27.77 -20.76
C TYR A 489 -10.04 29.26 -20.96
N ILE A 490 -9.09 29.55 -21.85
CA ILE A 490 -8.65 30.92 -22.14
C ILE A 490 -9.26 31.36 -23.47
N LEU A 491 -10.18 32.31 -23.40
CA LEU A 491 -10.92 32.80 -24.55
C LEU A 491 -10.16 33.99 -25.16
N SER A 492 -9.45 33.73 -26.25
CA SER A 492 -8.90 34.80 -27.08
C SER A 492 -10.01 35.46 -27.92
N PRO A 493 -10.00 36.79 -28.11
CA PRO A 493 -10.97 37.45 -28.98
C PRO A 493 -10.90 36.84 -30.38
N GLY A 494 -12.02 36.30 -30.86
CA GLY A 494 -12.12 35.76 -32.20
C GLY A 494 -11.72 36.83 -33.20
N VAL A 495 -10.81 36.49 -34.12
CA VAL A 495 -10.49 37.38 -35.24
C VAL A 495 -11.71 37.44 -36.13
N ALA A 496 -12.61 38.39 -35.86
CA ALA A 496 -13.59 38.80 -36.85
C ALA A 496 -12.78 39.39 -37.99
N ASN A 497 -12.63 38.67 -39.10
CA ASN A 497 -12.05 39.24 -40.31
C ASN A 497 -12.95 40.41 -40.73
N PRO A 498 -12.51 41.68 -40.64
CA PRO A 498 -13.34 42.82 -40.98
C PRO A 498 -13.73 42.82 -42.47
N ASN A 499 -13.12 41.96 -43.29
CA ASN A 499 -13.42 41.81 -44.72
C ASN A 499 -14.43 40.69 -45.04
N LEU A 500 -14.94 39.93 -44.06
CA LEU A 500 -16.07 39.04 -44.29
C LEU A 500 -17.36 39.82 -44.03
N MET A 501 -17.96 40.33 -45.11
CA MET A 501 -19.31 40.91 -45.03
C MET A 501 -20.25 39.88 -44.41
N ASN A 502 -20.91 40.28 -43.32
CA ASN A 502 -22.00 39.53 -42.72
C ASN A 502 -23.08 39.37 -43.79
N LYS A 503 -23.34 38.15 -44.28
CA LYS A 503 -24.48 37.90 -45.17
C LYS A 503 -25.73 38.28 -44.39
N SER A 504 -26.35 39.39 -44.79
CA SER A 504 -27.68 39.78 -44.33
C SER A 504 -28.63 38.60 -44.55
N LYS A 505 -29.41 38.31 -43.50
CA LYS A 505 -30.34 37.18 -43.36
C LYS A 505 -31.24 36.93 -44.55
#